data_AF-A0A0F9AHL0-F1
#
_entry.id   AF-A0A0F9AHL0-F1
#
_cell.length_a   1.000
_cell.length_b   1.000
_cell.length_c   1.000
_cell.angle_alpha   90.00
_cell.angle_beta   90.00
_cell.angle_gamma   90.00
#
_symmetry.space_group_name_H-M   'P 1'
#
loop_
_entity.id
_entity.type
_entity.pdbx_description
1 polymer ?
#
loop_
_entity_poly.entity_id
_entity_poly.type
_entity_poly.pdbx_seq_one_letter_code
_entity_poly.pdbx_strand_id
1 'polypeptide(L)'
;MTQPEGYVRGQPEVTWWDAQIKAGILFRKKFCQEGKWDLWRQYARGNWNQGTMPVNLFYAMSRSLIPRIYFRNPSISITPRKPGPTHMAFSTVLQRIDNKMIRQMKIKKQMKRAVYHAFLFGTACPKVGFGAQFTPT
;
A
#
# COMPACT_ATOMS: atom_id res chain seq x y z
N MET A 1 -3.29 -22.69 22.37
CA MET A 1 -2.78 -21.42 21.80
C MET A 1 -1.40 -21.67 21.25
N THR A 2 -1.22 -21.56 19.94
CA THR A 2 0.11 -21.61 19.31
C THR A 2 0.94 -20.44 19.82
N GLN A 3 2.17 -20.69 20.26
CA GLN A 3 3.09 -19.60 20.60
C GLN A 3 3.27 -18.72 19.36
N PRO A 4 3.27 -17.38 19.48
CA PRO A 4 3.58 -16.51 18.36
C PRO A 4 4.99 -16.83 17.85
N GLU A 5 5.15 -16.92 16.52
CA GLU A 5 6.44 -17.18 15.88
C GLU A 5 7.49 -16.15 16.33
N GLY A 6 8.72 -16.60 16.58
CA GLY A 6 9.82 -15.74 17.05
C GLY A 6 9.85 -15.46 18.56
N TYR A 7 9.04 -16.17 19.35
CA TYR A 7 9.07 -16.11 20.81
C TYR A 7 9.19 -17.50 21.43
N VAL A 8 10.11 -17.64 22.38
CA VAL A 8 10.25 -18.85 23.20
C VAL A 8 9.87 -18.49 24.62
N ARG A 9 8.78 -19.09 25.14
CA ARG A 9 8.28 -18.85 26.51
C ARG A 9 8.06 -17.35 26.83
N GLY A 10 7.57 -16.59 25.85
CA GLY A 10 7.30 -15.15 25.99
C GLY A 10 8.53 -14.23 25.91
N GLN A 11 9.73 -14.80 25.79
CA GLN A 11 10.95 -14.05 25.52
C GLN A 11 11.20 -14.01 23.99
N PRO A 12 11.58 -12.86 23.42
CA PRO A 12 11.89 -12.77 22.00
C PRO A 12 13.15 -13.58 21.68
N GLU A 13 13.07 -14.43 20.65
CA GLU A 13 14.19 -15.22 20.19
C GLU A 13 15.09 -14.38 19.25
N VAL A 14 16.21 -13.89 19.77
CA VAL A 14 17.09 -12.93 19.05
C VAL A 14 17.59 -13.49 17.71
N THR A 15 17.95 -14.78 17.66
CA THR A 15 18.44 -15.46 16.45
C THR A 15 17.40 -15.48 15.33
N TRP A 16 16.15 -15.75 15.68
CA TRP A 16 15.05 -15.75 14.72
C TRP A 16 14.80 -14.34 14.17
N TRP A 17 14.74 -13.33 15.05
CA TRP A 17 14.54 -11.93 14.63
C TRP A 17 15.69 -11.40 13.78
N ASP A 18 16.94 -11.73 14.12
CA ASP A 18 18.10 -11.35 13.30
C ASP A 18 18.04 -11.99 11.89
N ALA A 19 17.63 -13.27 11.80
CA ALA A 19 17.40 -13.92 10.51
C ALA A 19 16.31 -13.24 9.68
N GLN A 20 15.19 -12.85 10.30
CA GLN A 20 14.11 -12.13 9.62
C GLN A 20 14.54 -10.75 9.12
N ILE A 21 15.31 -10.01 9.92
CA ILE A 21 15.85 -8.71 9.53
C ILE A 21 16.78 -8.87 8.32
N LYS A 22 17.69 -9.85 8.36
CA LYS A 22 18.59 -10.16 7.24
C LYS A 22 17.81 -10.56 5.98
N ALA A 23 16.77 -11.38 6.10
CA ALA A 23 15.89 -11.73 5.00
C ALA A 23 15.20 -10.49 4.40
N GLY A 24 14.73 -9.56 5.24
CA GLY A 24 14.14 -8.29 4.80
C GLY A 24 15.13 -7.40 4.04
N ILE A 25 16.38 -7.33 4.49
CA ILE A 25 17.45 -6.59 3.78
C ILE A 25 17.74 -7.24 2.42
N LEU A 26 17.84 -8.57 2.35
CA LEU A 26 18.05 -9.28 1.11
C LEU A 26 16.89 -9.08 0.11
N PHE A 27 15.65 -9.15 0.61
CA PHE A 27 14.46 -8.84 -0.19
C PHE A 27 14.53 -7.42 -0.75
N ARG A 28 14.87 -6.44 0.08
CA ARG A 28 14.99 -5.03 -0.33
C ARG A 28 16.05 -4.83 -1.41
N LYS A 29 17.23 -5.45 -1.26
CA LYS A 29 18.29 -5.39 -2.27
C LYS A 29 17.86 -6.02 -3.59
N LYS A 30 17.19 -7.18 -3.54
CA LYS A 30 16.78 -7.95 -4.72
C LYS A 30 15.63 -7.31 -5.50
N PHE A 31 14.57 -6.89 -4.81
CA PHE A 31 13.32 -6.46 -5.45
C PHE A 31 13.15 -4.95 -5.50
N CYS A 32 13.76 -4.20 -4.57
CA CYS A 32 13.55 -2.76 -4.48
C CYS A 32 14.69 -1.94 -5.09
N GLN A 33 15.81 -2.56 -5.50
CA GLN A 33 17.02 -1.87 -5.99
C GLN A 33 17.44 -0.68 -5.11
N GLU A 34 17.59 -0.91 -3.80
CA GLU A 34 17.87 0.11 -2.78
C GLU A 34 18.96 1.12 -3.17
N GLY A 35 20.04 0.66 -3.80
CA GLY A 35 21.17 1.52 -4.21
C GLY A 35 20.82 2.62 -5.23
N LYS A 36 19.67 2.54 -5.90
CA LYS A 36 19.23 3.55 -6.90
C LYS A 36 18.12 4.46 -6.40
N TRP A 37 17.69 4.33 -5.14
CA TRP A 37 16.56 5.09 -4.62
C TRP A 37 16.77 6.60 -4.67
N ASP A 38 17.97 7.08 -4.33
CA ASP A 38 18.26 8.51 -4.32
C ASP A 38 18.25 9.07 -5.74
N LEU A 39 18.83 8.32 -6.69
CA LEU A 39 18.78 8.64 -8.10
C LEU A 39 17.32 8.79 -8.56
N TRP A 40 16.47 7.79 -8.35
CA TRP A 40 15.07 7.83 -8.77
C TRP A 40 14.26 8.96 -8.11
N ARG A 41 14.55 9.29 -6.84
CA ARG A 41 13.94 10.46 -6.19
C ARG A 41 14.35 11.76 -6.84
N GLN A 42 15.61 11.91 -7.21
CA GLN A 42 16.11 13.11 -7.91
C GLN A 42 15.48 13.24 -9.29
N TYR A 43 15.43 12.16 -10.07
CA TYR A 43 14.72 12.10 -11.36
C TYR A 43 13.24 12.48 -11.23
N ALA A 44 12.54 11.92 -10.23
CA ALA A 44 11.13 12.20 -9.99
C ALA A 44 10.88 13.67 -9.58
N ARG A 45 11.81 14.30 -8.84
CA ARG A 45 11.76 15.71 -8.44
C ARG A 45 12.17 16.67 -9.55
N GLY A 46 12.78 16.16 -10.61
CA GLY A 46 13.33 17.00 -11.67
C GLY A 46 14.63 17.70 -11.28
N ASN A 47 15.38 17.16 -10.32
CA ASN A 47 16.69 17.66 -9.96
C ASN A 47 17.73 17.02 -10.88
N TRP A 48 18.15 17.75 -11.90
CA TRP A 48 19.11 17.30 -12.91
C TRP A 48 20.44 18.03 -12.73
N ASN A 49 21.53 17.39 -13.18
CA ASN A 49 22.83 18.04 -13.23
C ASN A 49 22.79 19.22 -14.21
N GLN A 50 23.52 20.30 -13.87
CA GLN A 50 23.61 21.50 -14.68
C GLN A 50 24.11 21.16 -16.10
N GLY A 51 23.45 21.69 -17.13
CA GLY A 51 23.78 21.45 -18.54
C GLY A 51 22.98 20.35 -19.24
N THR A 52 22.10 19.63 -18.54
CA THR A 52 21.21 18.63 -19.16
C THR A 52 19.85 19.26 -19.47
N MET A 53 19.38 19.21 -20.73
CA MET A 53 18.00 19.60 -21.06
C MET A 53 17.04 18.49 -20.59
N PRO A 54 16.23 18.69 -19.54
CA PRO A 54 15.55 17.58 -18.93
C PRO A 54 14.17 17.36 -19.54
N VAL A 55 14.05 16.36 -20.42
CA VAL A 55 12.74 15.75 -20.70
C VAL A 55 12.45 14.80 -19.53
N ASN A 56 11.54 15.19 -18.63
CA ASN A 56 11.17 14.37 -17.48
C ASN A 56 10.28 13.19 -17.90
N LEU A 57 10.89 12.22 -18.57
CA LEU A 57 10.25 10.99 -19.05
C LEU A 57 9.65 10.21 -17.88
N PHE A 58 10.31 10.23 -16.72
CA PHE A 58 9.79 9.61 -15.48
C PHE A 58 8.45 10.22 -15.08
N TYR A 59 8.33 11.54 -15.06
CA TYR A 59 7.08 12.22 -14.78
C TYR A 59 6.02 11.89 -15.83
N ALA A 60 6.37 11.95 -17.12
CA ALA A 60 5.45 11.63 -18.22
C ALA A 60 4.92 10.18 -18.14
N MET A 61 5.80 9.21 -17.92
CA MET A 61 5.44 7.79 -17.75
C MET A 61 4.61 7.56 -16.49
N SER A 62 4.98 8.17 -15.36
CA SER A 62 4.22 8.04 -14.11
C SER A 62 2.79 8.58 -14.28
N ARG A 63 2.63 9.70 -15.00
CA ARG A 63 1.33 10.32 -15.25
C ARG A 63 0.45 9.50 -16.19
N SER A 64 1.03 8.73 -17.12
CA SER A 64 0.28 7.87 -18.05
C SER A 64 -0.06 6.49 -17.46
N LEU A 65 0.88 5.88 -16.73
CA LEU A 65 0.73 4.52 -16.20
C LEU A 65 -0.11 4.46 -14.93
N ILE A 66 0.10 5.38 -13.98
CA ILE A 66 -0.55 5.31 -12.66
C ILE A 66 -2.08 5.27 -12.77
N PRO A 67 -2.75 6.14 -13.55
CA PRO A 67 -4.21 6.12 -13.68
C PRO A 67 -4.80 4.83 -14.23
N ARG A 68 -4.00 3.99 -14.90
CA ARG A 68 -4.43 2.73 -15.50
C ARG A 68 -4.39 1.55 -14.53
N ILE A 69 -3.56 1.63 -13.48
CA ILE A 69 -3.28 0.50 -12.59
C ILE A 69 -4.18 0.49 -11.35
N TYR A 70 -4.55 1.67 -10.82
CA TYR A 70 -5.39 1.72 -9.61
C TYR A 70 -6.89 1.78 -9.93
N PHE A 71 -7.72 1.32 -8.99
CA PHE A 71 -9.17 1.42 -9.09
C PHE A 71 -9.63 2.88 -9.07
N ARG A 72 -10.12 3.39 -10.21
CA ARG A 72 -10.54 4.79 -10.35
C ARG A 72 -11.66 5.17 -9.39
N ASN A 73 -12.59 4.24 -9.19
CA ASN A 73 -13.75 4.34 -8.30
C ASN A 73 -13.82 3.06 -7.43
N PRO A 74 -13.11 3.01 -6.28
CA PRO A 74 -13.16 1.84 -5.42
C PRO A 74 -14.53 1.74 -4.74
N SER A 75 -15.24 0.65 -4.98
CA SER A 75 -16.48 0.28 -4.29
C SER A 75 -16.48 -1.21 -3.99
N ILE A 76 -17.15 -1.58 -2.90
CA ILE A 76 -17.40 -2.97 -2.53
C ILE A 76 -18.86 -3.30 -2.87
N SER A 77 -19.07 -4.47 -3.46
CA SER A 77 -20.38 -5.07 -3.68
C SER A 77 -20.46 -6.35 -2.85
N ILE A 78 -21.52 -6.51 -2.07
CA ILE A 78 -21.64 -7.62 -1.12
C ILE A 78 -22.87 -8.43 -1.49
N THR A 79 -22.65 -9.68 -1.85
CA THR A 79 -23.71 -10.64 -2.13
C THR A 79 -23.84 -11.60 -0.94
N PRO A 80 -25.06 -11.85 -0.43
CA PRO A 80 -25.24 -12.79 0.66
C PRO A 80 -25.03 -14.21 0.15
N ARG A 81 -24.34 -15.03 0.95
CA ARG A 81 -24.11 -16.44 0.61
C ARG A 81 -25.39 -17.29 0.69
N LYS A 82 -26.30 -16.95 1.61
CA LYS A 82 -27.60 -17.61 1.75
C LYS A 82 -28.69 -16.73 1.12
N PRO A 83 -29.53 -17.28 0.24
CA PRO A 83 -30.69 -16.57 -0.28
C PRO A 83 -31.70 -16.31 0.86
N GLY A 84 -32.35 -15.16 0.82
CA GLY A 84 -33.37 -14.79 1.80
C GLY A 84 -33.57 -13.28 1.90
N PRO A 85 -34.80 -12.77 2.09
CA PRO A 85 -35.06 -11.32 2.18
C PRO A 85 -34.28 -10.62 3.29
N THR A 86 -34.13 -11.28 4.43
CA THR A 86 -33.37 -10.76 5.59
C THR A 86 -31.88 -10.66 5.29
N HIS A 87 -31.29 -11.69 4.68
CA HIS A 87 -29.88 -11.70 4.30
C HIS A 87 -29.55 -10.66 3.22
N MET A 88 -30.48 -10.44 2.28
CA MET A 88 -30.37 -9.37 1.27
C MET A 88 -30.42 -7.97 1.91
N ALA A 89 -31.30 -7.78 2.90
CA ALA A 89 -31.35 -6.51 3.65
C ALA A 89 -30.04 -6.26 4.41
N PHE A 90 -29.52 -7.28 5.12
CA PHE A 90 -28.24 -7.16 5.83
C PHE A 90 -27.06 -6.90 4.89
N SER A 91 -26.98 -7.58 3.74
CA SER A 91 -25.89 -7.33 2.78
C SER A 91 -25.93 -5.90 2.23
N THR A 92 -27.12 -5.35 2.00
CA THR A 92 -27.29 -3.96 1.53
C THR A 92 -26.84 -2.94 2.57
N VAL A 93 -27.17 -3.18 3.85
CA VAL A 93 -26.71 -2.32 4.96
C VAL A 93 -25.19 -2.39 5.09
N LEU A 94 -24.62 -3.59 5.10
CA LEU A 94 -23.18 -3.81 5.24
C LEU A 94 -22.42 -3.17 4.06
N GLN A 95 -22.92 -3.33 2.83
CA GLN A 95 -22.36 -2.71 1.65
C GLN A 95 -22.34 -1.18 1.73
N ARG A 96 -23.38 -0.54 2.29
CA ARG A 96 -23.39 0.91 2.49
C ARG A 96 -22.36 1.36 3.53
N ILE A 97 -22.22 0.62 4.62
CA ILE A 97 -21.24 0.90 5.69
C ILE A 97 -19.82 0.80 5.13
N ASP A 98 -19.49 -0.29 4.44
CA ASP A 98 -18.17 -0.51 3.88
C ASP A 98 -17.80 0.55 2.83
N ASN A 99 -18.72 0.85 1.92
CA ASN A 99 -18.49 1.90 0.92
C ASN A 99 -18.29 3.28 1.56
N LYS A 100 -18.99 3.58 2.67
CA LYS A 100 -18.75 4.80 3.45
C LYS A 100 -17.35 4.78 4.08
N MET A 101 -16.94 3.66 4.65
CA MET A 101 -15.63 3.49 5.29
C MET A 101 -14.48 3.65 4.28
N ILE A 102 -14.59 3.04 3.08
CA ILE A 102 -13.62 3.19 1.98
C ILE A 102 -13.40 4.66 1.62
N ARG A 103 -14.48 5.44 1.57
CA ARG A 103 -14.42 6.88 1.27
C ARG A 103 -13.73 7.64 2.40
N GLN A 104 -14.08 7.37 3.65
CA GLN A 104 -13.47 8.00 4.82
C GLN A 104 -11.97 7.71 4.94
N MET A 105 -11.56 6.47 4.70
CA MET A 105 -10.15 6.05 4.70
C MET A 105 -9.33 6.59 3.52
N LYS A 106 -9.98 7.21 2.52
CA LYS A 106 -9.35 7.75 1.31
C LYS A 106 -8.52 6.69 0.57
N ILE A 107 -9.05 5.46 0.44
CA ILE A 107 -8.33 4.31 -0.16
C ILE A 107 -7.77 4.67 -1.55
N LYS A 108 -8.54 5.39 -2.38
CA LYS A 108 -8.08 5.87 -3.70
C LYS A 108 -6.76 6.65 -3.63
N LYS A 109 -6.61 7.55 -2.63
CA LYS A 109 -5.38 8.33 -2.43
C LYS A 109 -4.23 7.43 -2.02
N GLN A 110 -4.49 6.46 -1.15
CA GLN A 110 -3.47 5.52 -0.68
C GLN A 110 -3.01 4.56 -1.78
N MET A 111 -3.93 4.05 -2.60
CA MET A 111 -3.60 3.26 -3.77
C MET A 111 -2.74 4.04 -4.76
N LYS A 112 -3.09 5.30 -5.07
CA LYS A 112 -2.28 6.16 -5.95
C LYS A 112 -0.86 6.31 -5.41
N ARG A 113 -0.71 6.52 -4.10
CA ARG A 113 0.59 6.62 -3.43
C ARG A 113 1.37 5.30 -3.49
N ALA A 114 0.70 4.17 -3.25
CA ALA A 114 1.31 2.84 -3.31
C ALA A 114 1.79 2.51 -4.74
N VAL A 115 0.96 2.72 -5.76
CA VAL A 115 1.36 2.48 -7.16
C VAL A 115 2.52 3.40 -7.56
N TYR A 116 2.49 4.67 -7.14
CA TYR A 116 3.62 5.58 -7.39
C TYR A 116 4.91 5.10 -6.71
N HIS A 117 4.81 4.61 -5.46
CA HIS A 117 5.94 4.05 -4.74
C HIS A 117 6.48 2.79 -5.41
N ALA A 118 5.60 1.90 -5.90
CA ALA A 118 5.99 0.71 -6.65
C ALA A 118 6.66 1.08 -7.99
N PHE A 119 6.18 2.11 -8.67
CA PHE A 119 6.80 2.61 -9.90
C PHE A 119 8.21 3.14 -9.66
N LEU A 120 8.44 3.86 -8.56
CA LEU A 120 9.77 4.40 -8.24
C LEU A 120 10.71 3.38 -7.62
N PHE A 121 10.24 2.48 -6.76
CA PHE A 121 11.09 1.65 -5.90
C PHE A 121 10.86 0.15 -6.09
N GLY A 122 10.12 -0.26 -7.12
CA GLY A 122 9.86 -1.66 -7.47
C GLY A 122 8.83 -2.38 -6.59
N THR A 123 8.54 -1.87 -5.38
CA THR A 123 7.58 -2.48 -4.46
C THR A 123 6.74 -1.44 -3.72
N ALA A 124 5.54 -1.82 -3.29
CA ALA A 124 4.74 -1.02 -2.37
C ALA A 124 3.82 -1.90 -1.53
N CYS A 125 3.65 -1.52 -0.26
CA CYS A 125 2.68 -2.11 0.64
C CYS A 125 1.69 -1.01 1.04
N PRO A 126 0.46 -0.98 0.49
CA PRO A 126 -0.55 -0.03 0.93
C PRO A 126 -0.96 -0.37 2.37
N LYS A 127 -0.73 0.57 3.28
CA LYS A 127 -1.21 0.48 4.66
C LYS A 127 -2.31 1.51 4.86
N VAL A 128 -3.49 1.03 5.24
CA VAL A 128 -4.66 1.86 5.52
C VAL A 128 -5.27 1.35 6.81
N GLY A 129 -5.62 2.25 7.71
CA GLY A 129 -6.29 1.94 8.95
C GLY A 129 -7.43 2.92 9.18
N PHE A 130 -8.50 2.41 9.77
CA PHE A 130 -9.58 3.23 10.31
C PHE A 130 -9.25 3.51 11.78
N GLY A 131 -9.03 4.78 12.14
CA GLY A 131 -8.89 5.20 13.54
C GLY A 131 -10.25 5.34 14.22
N ALA A 132 -10.34 6.14 15.27
CA ALA A 132 -11.64 6.51 15.83
C ALA A 132 -12.24 7.70 15.08
N GLN A 133 -13.56 7.67 14.84
CA GLN A 133 -14.28 8.76 14.17
C GLN A 133 -14.26 10.07 15.00
N PHE A 134 -14.09 9.96 16.32
CA PHE A 134 -13.88 11.05 17.25
C PHE A 134 -12.53 10.84 17.96
N THR A 135 -11.43 11.04 17.23
CA THR A 135 -10.13 11.16 17.88
C THR A 135 -9.91 12.64 18.16
N PRO A 136 -9.69 13.10 19.40
CA PRO A 136 -9.30 14.49 19.65
C PRO A 136 -7.98 14.74 18.92
N THR A 137 -7.99 15.75 18.05
CA THR A 137 -6.81 16.23 17.31
C THR A 137 -5.81 16.90 18.22
#